data_AF-A0A1I8CZX6-F1
#
_entry.id   AF-A0A1I8CZX6-F1
#
_cell.length_a   1.000
_cell.length_b   1.000
_cell.length_c   1.000
_cell.angle_alpha   90.00
_cell.angle_beta   90.00
_cell.angle_gamma   90.00
#
_symmetry.space_group_name_H-M   'P 1'
#
loop_
_entity.id
_entity.type
_entity.pdbx_description
1 polymer ?
#
loop_
_entity_poly.entity_id
_entity_poly.type
_entity_poly.pdbx_seq_one_letter_code
_entity_poly.pdbx_strand_id
1 'polypeptide(L)'
;MKFILFIISFQIAFGLKCDKYMDYQVDGQRYSSNNPFSVTERCQACGFYESNEDNGKTFKGVYIGCLDTATLYARSYGSQDLNVTEFQETCNKNLESNTAFCSGATIVYNEGKVFTTQICCCNKDYCSRGYANKLRDNFVEY
;
A
#
# COMPACT_ATOMS: atom_id res chain seq x y z
N MET A 1 -31.93 -44.01 -0.96
CA MET A 1 -31.17 -42.81 -0.55
C MET A 1 -30.56 -42.19 -1.81
N LYS A 2 -30.98 -40.99 -2.21
CA LYS A 2 -30.43 -40.28 -3.38
C LYS A 2 -29.32 -39.34 -2.89
N PHE A 3 -28.10 -39.56 -3.38
CA PHE A 3 -26.95 -38.68 -3.13
C PHE A 3 -27.17 -37.34 -3.82
N ILE A 4 -27.19 -36.25 -3.05
CA ILE A 4 -27.17 -34.88 -3.56
C ILE A 4 -25.70 -34.52 -3.80
N LEU A 5 -25.33 -34.34 -5.07
CA LEU A 5 -24.00 -33.87 -5.48
C LEU A 5 -23.92 -32.36 -5.19
N PHE A 6 -23.23 -31.97 -4.12
CA PHE A 6 -22.86 -30.57 -3.89
C PHE A 6 -21.70 -30.20 -4.84
N ILE A 7 -22.02 -29.52 -5.94
CA ILE A 7 -21.01 -28.85 -6.76
C ILE A 7 -20.64 -27.57 -6.01
N ILE A 8 -19.56 -27.65 -5.22
CA ILE A 8 -18.93 -26.46 -4.64
C ILE A 8 -18.23 -25.75 -5.80
N SER A 9 -18.87 -24.71 -6.33
CA SER A 9 -18.22 -23.77 -7.24
C SER A 9 -17.12 -23.04 -6.47
N PHE A 10 -15.89 -23.50 -6.64
CA PHE A 10 -14.69 -22.80 -6.21
C PHE A 10 -14.64 -21.48 -7.00
N GLN A 11 -15.16 -20.39 -6.44
CA GLN A 11 -14.92 -19.07 -6.98
C GLN A 11 -13.43 -18.80 -6.78
N ILE A 12 -12.64 -19.01 -7.84
CA ILE A 12 -11.27 -18.53 -7.93
C ILE A 12 -11.41 -17.01 -7.95
N ALA A 13 -11.42 -16.39 -6.77
CA ALA A 13 -11.24 -14.97 -6.64
C ALA A 13 -9.82 -14.68 -7.13
N PHE A 14 -9.69 -14.33 -8.40
CA PHE A 14 -8.45 -13.82 -8.97
C PHE A 14 -8.16 -12.49 -8.27
N GLY A 15 -7.40 -12.54 -7.18
CA GLY A 15 -6.89 -11.33 -6.57
C GLY A 15 -5.70 -10.81 -7.36
N LEU A 16 -5.47 -9.51 -7.25
CA LEU A 16 -4.50 -8.78 -8.03
C LEU A 16 -3.06 -9.22 -7.71
N LYS A 17 -2.21 -9.05 -8.72
CA LYS A 17 -0.76 -9.14 -8.61
C LYS A 17 -0.21 -7.75 -8.34
N CYS A 18 0.21 -7.51 -7.11
CA CYS A 18 0.78 -6.24 -6.71
C CYS A 18 2.28 -6.42 -6.51
N ASP A 19 3.06 -5.39 -6.83
CA ASP A 19 4.47 -5.43 -6.50
C ASP A 19 4.67 -5.42 -4.98
N LYS A 20 5.74 -6.07 -4.53
CA LYS A 20 6.10 -6.16 -3.12
C LYS A 20 7.43 -5.47 -2.90
N TYR A 21 7.40 -4.37 -2.16
CA TYR A 21 8.60 -3.71 -1.69
C TYR A 21 8.34 -3.20 -0.28
N MET A 22 9.30 -3.38 0.62
CA MET A 22 9.24 -2.71 1.91
C MET A 22 10.65 -2.32 2.31
N ASP A 23 10.81 -1.08 2.71
CA ASP A 23 12.00 -0.57 3.35
C ASP A 23 11.56 0.60 4.23
N TYR A 24 11.27 0.29 5.48
CA TYR A 24 10.72 1.26 6.43
C TYR A 24 11.25 1.04 7.84
N GLN A 25 11.08 2.07 8.66
CA GLN A 25 11.37 2.06 10.08
C GLN A 25 10.09 2.41 10.85
N VAL A 26 9.87 1.73 11.96
CA VAL A 26 8.80 2.03 12.92
C VAL A 26 9.27 1.62 14.31
N ASP A 27 8.98 2.45 15.31
CA ASP A 27 9.34 2.22 16.72
C ASP A 27 10.83 1.82 16.91
N GLY A 28 11.73 2.54 16.25
CA GLY A 28 13.17 2.28 16.25
C GLY A 28 13.61 1.01 15.49
N GLN A 29 12.70 0.18 15.00
CA GLN A 29 13.01 -1.05 14.27
C GLN A 29 12.94 -0.84 12.76
N ARG A 30 13.92 -1.36 12.03
CA ARG A 30 13.95 -1.32 10.56
C ARG A 30 13.47 -2.64 9.98
N TYR A 31 12.61 -2.54 8.98
CA TYR A 31 12.03 -3.63 8.22
C TYR A 31 12.40 -3.46 6.76
N SER A 32 12.95 -4.49 6.15
CA SER A 32 13.30 -4.48 4.73
C SER A 32 12.92 -5.82 4.09
N SER A 33 12.45 -5.77 2.85
CA SER A 33 12.10 -6.97 2.09
C SER A 33 13.35 -7.79 1.79
N ASN A 34 13.36 -9.06 2.21
CA ASN A 34 14.38 -10.03 1.79
C ASN A 34 14.31 -10.35 0.29
N ASN A 35 13.15 -10.13 -0.33
CA ASN A 35 12.93 -10.30 -1.78
C ASN A 35 12.17 -9.08 -2.32
N PRO A 36 12.85 -7.92 -2.46
CA PRO A 36 12.22 -6.71 -2.96
C PRO A 36 11.83 -6.91 -4.43
N PHE A 37 10.74 -6.26 -4.84
CA PHE A 37 10.21 -6.29 -6.21
C PHE A 37 9.60 -7.63 -6.64
N SER A 38 9.48 -8.58 -5.71
CA SER A 38 8.65 -9.78 -5.90
C SER A 38 7.16 -9.43 -6.04
N VAL A 39 6.35 -10.39 -6.48
CA VAL A 39 4.90 -10.21 -6.61
C VAL A 39 4.20 -10.72 -5.36
N THR A 40 3.31 -9.91 -4.80
CA THR A 40 2.31 -10.38 -3.85
C THR A 40 1.00 -10.61 -4.61
N GLU A 41 0.41 -11.78 -4.42
CA GLU A 41 -0.84 -12.16 -5.09
C GLU A 41 -2.00 -12.08 -4.11
N ARG A 42 -3.22 -12.18 -4.64
CA ARG A 42 -4.47 -12.24 -3.85
C ARG A 42 -4.83 -10.92 -3.14
N CYS A 43 -4.27 -9.80 -3.56
CA CYS A 43 -4.69 -8.50 -3.06
C CYS A 43 -6.06 -8.12 -3.65
N GLN A 44 -6.94 -7.54 -2.84
CA GLN A 44 -8.15 -6.88 -3.36
C GLN A 44 -7.80 -5.62 -4.17
N ALA A 45 -6.73 -4.93 -3.76
CA ALA A 45 -6.19 -3.73 -4.39
C ALA A 45 -4.70 -3.61 -4.05
N CYS A 46 -3.92 -2.99 -4.92
CA CYS A 46 -2.54 -2.66 -4.64
C CYS A 46 -2.45 -1.37 -3.84
N GLY A 47 -1.54 -1.34 -2.87
CA GLY A 47 -1.30 -0.23 -1.98
C GLY A 47 0.14 0.24 -2.03
N PHE A 48 0.30 1.54 -1.84
CA PHE A 48 1.58 2.22 -1.63
C PHE A 48 1.47 3.11 -0.41
N TYR A 49 2.48 3.10 0.46
CA TYR A 49 2.59 4.01 1.59
C TYR A 49 4.02 4.50 1.72
N GLU A 50 4.23 5.82 1.66
CA GLU A 50 5.51 6.49 1.90
C GLU A 50 5.35 7.54 2.99
N SER A 51 6.36 7.64 3.84
CA SER A 51 6.49 8.74 4.80
C SER A 51 7.95 9.02 5.06
N ASN A 52 8.31 10.29 5.23
CA ASN A 52 9.64 10.69 5.70
C ASN A 52 9.61 11.21 7.16
N GLU A 53 8.50 11.01 7.87
CA GLU A 53 8.35 11.46 9.25
C GLU A 53 9.36 10.78 10.17
N ASP A 54 10.11 11.57 10.94
CA ASP A 54 11.28 11.08 11.69
C ASP A 54 11.16 11.47 13.17
N ASN A 55 10.13 10.95 13.84
CA ASN A 55 9.93 11.15 15.28
C ASN A 55 10.25 9.88 16.11
N GLY A 56 10.79 8.84 15.46
CA GLY A 56 11.18 7.56 16.05
C GLY A 56 10.05 6.57 16.33
N LYS A 57 8.79 7.03 16.35
CA LYS A 57 7.59 6.20 16.59
C LYS A 57 6.72 6.02 15.34
N THR A 58 6.80 6.95 14.40
CA THR A 58 6.02 6.91 13.15
C THR A 58 6.73 6.12 12.06
N PHE A 59 5.94 5.74 11.06
CA PHE A 59 6.42 5.08 9.86
C PHE A 59 7.33 6.02 9.07
N LYS A 60 8.54 5.55 8.77
CA LYS A 60 9.52 6.25 7.93
C LYS A 60 10.05 5.30 6.86
N GLY A 61 9.80 5.59 5.60
CA GLY A 61 10.24 4.81 4.46
C GLY A 61 9.09 4.50 3.53
N VAL A 62 9.15 3.32 2.89
CA VAL A 62 8.22 2.93 1.82
C VAL A 62 7.70 1.51 2.06
N TYR A 63 6.41 1.32 1.82
CA TYR A 63 5.75 0.04 1.69
C TYR A 63 4.95 -0.01 0.37
N ILE A 64 5.05 -1.14 -0.33
CA ILE A 64 4.33 -1.47 -1.55
C ILE A 64 3.87 -2.92 -1.43
N GLY A 65 2.58 -3.16 -1.66
CA GLY A 65 1.98 -4.48 -1.57
C GLY A 65 0.47 -4.41 -1.65
N CYS A 66 -0.23 -5.17 -0.81
CA CYS A 66 -1.69 -5.06 -0.70
C CYS A 66 -2.12 -3.77 0.03
N LEU A 67 -3.26 -3.20 -0.39
CA LEU A 67 -3.85 -1.97 0.15
C LEU A 67 -4.21 -2.07 1.64
N ASP A 68 -4.71 -3.22 2.08
CA ASP A 68 -5.07 -3.48 3.47
C ASP A 68 -3.89 -3.24 4.43
N THR A 69 -2.71 -3.70 4.05
CA THR A 69 -1.47 -3.55 4.82
C THR A 69 -0.95 -2.11 4.76
N ALA A 70 -1.02 -1.45 3.59
CA ALA A 70 -0.68 -0.03 3.48
C ALA A 70 -1.57 0.82 4.40
N THR A 71 -2.87 0.52 4.41
CA THR A 71 -3.87 1.17 5.27
C THR A 71 -3.62 0.88 6.74
N LEU A 72 -3.24 -0.35 7.08
CA LEU A 72 -2.88 -0.74 8.45
C LEU A 72 -1.68 0.07 8.94
N TYR A 73 -0.60 0.16 8.14
CA TYR A 73 0.57 0.94 8.52
C TYR A 73 0.26 2.44 8.66
N ALA A 74 -0.51 3.01 7.74
CA ALA A 74 -0.95 4.39 7.86
C ALA A 74 -1.80 4.64 9.11
N ARG A 75 -2.72 3.73 9.48
CA ARG A 75 -3.53 3.86 10.71
C ARG A 75 -2.72 3.69 11.98
N SER A 76 -1.81 2.73 12.02
CA SER A 76 -1.07 2.37 13.23
C SER A 76 0.11 3.29 13.49
N TYR A 77 0.74 3.80 12.43
CA TYR A 77 2.05 4.45 12.50
C TYR A 77 2.15 5.71 11.65
N GLY A 78 1.10 6.09 10.93
CA GLY A 78 1.11 7.25 10.06
C GLY A 78 0.89 8.56 10.81
N SER A 79 1.06 9.65 10.06
CA SER A 79 0.76 11.00 10.53
C SER A 79 -0.73 11.14 10.88
N GLN A 80 -1.03 11.91 11.93
CA GLN A 80 -2.40 12.27 12.29
C GLN A 80 -3.10 13.13 11.22
N ASP A 81 -2.33 13.79 10.37
CA ASP A 81 -2.85 14.64 9.29
C ASP A 81 -3.32 13.84 8.07
N LEU A 82 -3.06 12.53 8.05
CA LEU A 82 -3.61 11.64 7.03
C LEU A 82 -4.94 11.04 7.50
N ASN A 83 -6.05 11.49 6.92
CA ASN A 83 -7.36 10.89 7.16
C ASN A 83 -7.49 9.54 6.45
N VAL A 84 -7.04 8.46 7.10
CA VAL A 84 -7.01 7.12 6.50
C VAL A 84 -8.41 6.56 6.22
N THR A 85 -9.41 6.95 7.01
CA THR A 85 -10.81 6.51 6.78
C THR A 85 -11.36 7.09 5.50
N GLU A 86 -11.24 8.40 5.31
CA GLU A 86 -11.67 9.09 4.08
C GLU A 86 -10.89 8.60 2.85
N PHE A 87 -9.58 8.36 3.02
CA PHE A 87 -8.78 7.75 1.98
C PHE A 87 -9.35 6.39 1.57
N GLN A 88 -9.67 5.52 2.52
CA GLN A 88 -10.16 4.17 2.23
C GLN A 88 -11.53 4.19 1.54
N GLU A 89 -12.43 5.06 1.97
CA GLU A 89 -13.74 5.25 1.33
C GLU A 89 -13.60 5.76 -0.11
N THR A 90 -12.79 6.79 -0.31
CA THR A 90 -12.55 7.38 -1.63
C THR A 90 -11.84 6.42 -2.56
N CYS A 91 -10.84 5.71 -2.04
CA CYS A 91 -10.15 4.65 -2.75
C CYS A 91 -11.15 3.60 -3.25
N ASN A 92 -11.94 2.99 -2.35
CA ASN A 92 -12.90 1.95 -2.72
C ASN A 92 -13.84 2.40 -3.84
N LYS A 93 -14.39 3.63 -3.74
CA LYS A 93 -15.24 4.22 -4.77
C LYS A 93 -14.51 4.39 -6.11
N ASN A 94 -13.27 4.86 -6.09
CA ASN A 94 -12.48 5.07 -7.31
C ASN A 94 -12.05 3.74 -7.95
N LEU A 95 -11.82 2.69 -7.15
CA LEU A 95 -11.52 1.36 -7.66
C LEU A 95 -12.72 0.74 -8.40
N GLU A 96 -13.97 1.03 -8.03
CA GLU A 96 -15.13 0.62 -8.83
C GLU A 96 -15.10 1.19 -10.26
N SER A 97 -14.44 2.35 -10.44
CA SER A 97 -14.25 3.01 -11.73
C SER A 97 -12.85 2.80 -12.33
N ASN A 98 -12.09 1.80 -11.88
CA ASN A 98 -10.72 1.50 -12.32
C ASN A 98 -9.75 2.70 -12.25
N THR A 99 -10.01 3.60 -11.32
CA THR A 99 -9.28 4.86 -11.17
C THR A 99 -8.42 4.78 -9.92
N ALA A 100 -7.13 5.04 -10.09
CA ALA A 100 -6.22 5.09 -8.95
C ALA A 100 -6.46 6.35 -8.11
N PHE A 101 -6.12 6.27 -6.84
CA PHE A 101 -6.28 7.39 -5.91
C PHE A 101 -5.08 7.50 -4.97
N CYS A 102 -4.64 8.73 -4.73
CA CYS A 102 -3.60 9.05 -3.76
C CYS A 102 -4.09 10.15 -2.85
N SER A 103 -3.78 10.02 -1.56
CA SER A 103 -3.93 11.09 -0.57
C SER A 103 -2.60 11.28 0.15
N GLY A 104 -2.34 12.50 0.60
CA GLY A 104 -1.11 12.79 1.33
C GLY A 104 -1.22 14.08 2.12
N ALA A 105 -0.32 14.23 3.07
CA ALA A 105 -0.18 15.41 3.90
C ALA A 105 1.25 15.90 3.84
N THR A 106 1.42 17.22 3.88
CA THR A 106 2.73 17.87 4.03
C THR A 106 2.68 18.79 5.23
N ILE A 107 3.58 18.57 6.19
CA ILE A 107 3.66 19.31 7.43
C ILE A 107 4.99 20.06 7.44
N VAL A 108 4.94 21.36 7.69
CA VAL A 108 6.12 22.21 7.85
C VAL A 108 6.22 22.61 9.31
N TYR A 109 7.26 22.15 10.00
CA TYR A 109 7.53 22.57 11.37
C TYR A 109 8.31 23.89 11.39
N ASN A 110 8.23 24.60 12.52
CA ASN A 110 8.82 25.94 12.71
C ASN A 110 10.35 26.03 12.42
N GLU A 111 11.06 24.89 12.41
CA GLU A 111 12.49 24.80 12.08
C GLU A 111 12.77 24.57 10.58
N GLY A 112 11.75 24.66 9.72
CA GLY A 112 11.86 24.38 8.28
C GLY A 112 11.94 22.89 7.93
N LYS A 113 11.74 22.00 8.90
CA LYS A 113 11.61 20.56 8.65
C LYS A 113 10.28 20.28 7.94
N VAL A 114 10.36 19.66 6.77
CA VAL A 114 9.19 19.28 5.96
C VAL A 114 9.00 17.78 6.04
N PHE A 115 7.84 17.36 6.54
CA PHE A 115 7.42 15.97 6.52
C PHE A 115 6.29 15.77 5.52
N THR A 116 6.37 14.67 4.79
CA THR A 116 5.44 14.26 3.77
C THR A 116 5.04 12.83 4.05
N THR A 117 3.75 12.57 4.08
CA THR A 117 3.20 11.22 4.01
C THR A 117 2.27 11.11 2.82
N GLN A 118 2.30 9.97 2.16
CA GLN A 118 1.46 9.67 1.01
C GLN A 118 0.99 8.22 1.08
N ILE A 119 -0.29 8.00 0.81
CA ILE A 119 -0.88 6.69 0.62
C ILE A 119 -1.61 6.66 -0.73
N CYS A 120 -1.45 5.58 -1.49
CA CYS A 120 -2.09 5.40 -2.78
C CYS A 120 -2.71 4.01 -2.91
N CYS A 121 -3.72 3.92 -3.78
CA CYS A 121 -4.34 2.66 -4.16
C CYS A 121 -4.64 2.58 -5.65
N CYS A 122 -4.70 1.35 -6.16
CA CYS A 122 -5.09 1.04 -7.53
C CYS A 122 -5.52 -0.44 -7.67
N ASN A 123 -6.28 -0.77 -8.71
CA ASN A 123 -6.89 -2.09 -8.91
C ASN A 123 -6.48 -2.76 -10.24
N LYS A 124 -5.25 -2.53 -10.69
CA LYS A 124 -4.67 -3.21 -11.85
C LYS A 124 -3.41 -3.94 -11.44
N ASP A 125 -3.08 -5.04 -12.11
CA ASP A 125 -1.81 -5.72 -11.84
C ASP A 125 -0.63 -4.77 -12.04
N TYR A 126 0.33 -4.82 -11.12
CA TYR A 126 1.58 -4.03 -11.13
C TYR A 126 1.39 -2.50 -11.14
N CYS A 127 0.21 -2.01 -10.79
CA CYS A 127 -0.11 -0.58 -10.85
C CYS A 127 0.65 0.26 -9.82
N SER A 128 1.21 -0.37 -8.78
CA SER A 128 1.93 0.34 -7.72
C SER A 128 3.33 0.82 -8.13
N ARG A 129 3.91 0.30 -9.23
CA ARG A 129 5.20 0.78 -9.77
C ARG A 129 5.21 2.25 -10.12
N GLY A 130 4.08 2.79 -10.56
CA GLY A 130 3.94 4.21 -10.93
C GLY A 130 4.20 5.16 -9.76
N TYR A 131 4.01 4.71 -8.52
CA TYR A 131 4.23 5.50 -7.30
C TYR A 131 5.64 5.38 -6.76
N ALA A 132 6.39 4.36 -7.19
CA ALA A 132 7.70 4.02 -6.67
C ALA A 132 8.85 4.79 -7.37
N ASN A 133 8.69 6.10 -7.63
CA ASN A 133 9.59 6.89 -8.48
C ASN A 133 11.08 6.86 -8.08
N LYS A 134 11.43 6.54 -6.82
CA LYS A 134 12.83 6.39 -6.34
C LYS A 134 13.37 4.95 -6.43
N LEU A 135 12.53 3.99 -6.78
CA LEU A 135 12.83 2.56 -6.79
C LEU A 135 12.71 1.95 -8.20
N ARG A 136 12.28 2.73 -9.19
CA ARG A 136 11.99 2.31 -10.57
C ARG A 136 13.13 1.53 -11.23
N ASP A 137 14.39 1.87 -10.93
CA ASP A 137 15.55 1.17 -11.48
C ASP A 137 15.63 -0.31 -11.07
N ASN A 138 14.93 -0.70 -9.99
CA ASN A 138 14.94 -2.07 -9.48
C ASN A 138 13.68 -2.89 -9.83
N PHE A 139 12.66 -2.29 -10.45
CA PHE A 139 11.42 -2.97 -10.88
C PHE A 139 11.51 -3.45 -12.34
N VAL A 140 12.68 -3.93 -12.78
CA VAL A 140 12.86 -4.39 -14.17
C VAL A 140 12.08 -5.70 -14.38
N GLU A 141 11.10 -5.67 -15.28
CA GLU A 141 10.44 -6.88 -15.78
C GLU A 141 11.43 -7.69 -16.63
N TYR A 142 11.66 -8.95 -16.25
CA TYR A 142 12.26 -9.96 -17.11
C TYR A 142 11.18 -10.71 -17.88
#